data_AF-Q9RNG3-F1
#
_entry.id   AF-Q9RNG3-F1
#
_cell.length_a   1.000
_cell.length_b   1.000
_cell.length_c   1.000
_cell.angle_alpha   90.00
_cell.angle_beta   90.00
_cell.angle_gamma   90.00
#
_symmetry.space_group_name_H-M   'P 1'
#
loop_
_entity.id
_entity.type
_entity.pdbx_description
1 polymer ?
#
loop_
_entity_poly.entity_id
_entity_poly.type
_entity_poly.pdbx_seq_one_letter_code
_entity_poly.pdbx_strand_id
1 'polypeptide(L)'
;NDGYSFDIFKGNFNVNNGIMSTNNSYIDGPVAYASMKGDLDLVRRLYDLDLNISPHITASLPVVATIAGGPIAGLAAWIANKI
;
A
#
# COMPACT_ATOMS: atom_id res chain seq x y z
N ASN A 1 -17.07 10.09 1.62
CA ASN A 1 -16.04 10.81 0.84
C ASN A 1 -14.73 10.34 1.42
N ASP A 2 -14.29 9.16 1.01
CA ASP A 2 -13.36 8.38 1.82
C ASP A 2 -12.05 8.28 1.05
N GLY A 3 -11.06 9.08 1.47
CA GLY A 3 -9.69 9.02 0.97
C GLY A 3 -8.89 7.90 1.65
N TYR A 4 -7.68 7.66 1.17
CA TYR A 4 -6.76 6.75 1.85
C TYR A 4 -6.40 7.31 3.24
N SER A 5 -6.60 6.51 4.29
CA SER A 5 -6.17 6.88 5.64
C SER A 5 -4.66 6.66 5.78
N PHE A 6 -3.97 7.59 6.44
CA PHE A 6 -2.53 7.50 6.66
C PHE A 6 -2.15 8.11 8.00
N ASP A 7 -1.06 7.61 8.57
CA ASP A 7 -0.46 8.14 9.79
C ASP A 7 0.64 9.15 9.46
N ILE A 8 1.36 8.93 8.35
CA ILE A 8 2.47 9.80 7.92
C ILE A 8 2.34 10.10 6.42
N PHE A 9 2.53 11.37 6.08
CA PHE A 9 2.83 11.80 4.72
C PHE A 9 4.01 12.77 4.77
N LYS A 10 5.13 12.40 4.15
CA LYS A 10 6.39 13.16 4.20
C LYS A 10 7.15 13.09 2.88
N GLY A 11 7.95 14.11 2.61
CA GLY A 11 8.81 14.19 1.43
C GLY A 11 9.32 15.61 1.22
N ASN A 12 10.23 15.77 0.26
CA ASN A 12 10.60 17.08 -0.25
C ASN A 12 9.82 17.38 -1.52
N PHE A 13 9.16 18.52 -1.52
CA PHE A 13 8.37 19.00 -2.64
C PHE A 13 8.94 20.33 -3.12
N ASN A 14 9.15 20.46 -4.42
CA ASN A 14 9.43 21.74 -5.04
C ASN A 14 8.19 22.16 -5.84
N VAL A 15 7.78 23.40 -5.73
CA VAL A 15 6.66 23.94 -6.51
C VAL A 15 7.18 25.10 -7.34
N ASN A 16 7.02 24.98 -8.65
CA ASN A 16 7.40 26.00 -9.61
C ASN A 16 6.33 26.12 -10.69
N ASN A 17 5.79 27.33 -10.86
CA ASN A 17 4.79 27.65 -11.89
C ASN A 17 3.60 26.67 -11.95
N GLY A 18 3.11 26.23 -10.79
CA GLY A 18 1.98 25.30 -10.69
C GLY A 18 2.33 23.83 -10.92
N ILE A 19 3.59 23.50 -11.21
CA ILE A 19 4.10 22.13 -11.22
C ILE A 19 4.74 21.83 -9.86
N MET A 20 4.28 20.78 -9.19
CA MET A 20 4.87 20.23 -7.97
C MET A 20 5.69 19.00 -8.32
N SER A 21 6.96 18.97 -7.96
CA SER A 21 7.85 17.83 -8.17
C SER A 21 8.33 17.23 -6.85
N THR A 22 8.48 15.92 -6.82
CA THR A 22 8.98 15.16 -5.67
C THR A 22 9.87 14.01 -6.14
N ASN A 23 10.92 13.72 -5.38
CA ASN A 23 11.82 12.60 -5.63
C ASN A 23 11.95 11.64 -4.45
N ASN A 24 11.33 11.96 -3.32
CA ASN A 24 11.48 11.23 -2.06
C ASN A 24 10.27 11.39 -1.15
N SER A 25 9.06 11.40 -1.72
CA SER A 25 7.83 11.40 -0.94
C SER A 25 7.32 10.00 -0.65
N TYR A 26 6.72 9.84 0.51
CA TYR A 26 6.05 8.61 0.92
C TYR A 26 4.85 8.88 1.82
N ILE A 27 3.92 7.94 1.79
CA ILE A 27 2.77 7.82 2.67
C ILE A 27 2.94 6.51 3.43
N ASP A 28 2.80 6.56 4.75
CA ASP A 28 2.71 5.39 5.61
C ASP A 28 1.33 5.35 6.25
N GLY A 29 0.62 4.24 6.06
CA GLY A 29 -0.75 4.07 6.50
C GLY A 29 -1.02 2.65 7.00
N PRO A 30 -2.24 2.39 7.47
CA PRO A 30 -2.55 1.17 8.22
C PRO A 30 -2.39 -0.11 7.39
N VAL A 31 -2.54 -0.03 6.06
CA VAL A 31 -2.56 -1.21 5.18
C VAL A 31 -1.40 -1.28 4.20
N ALA A 32 -0.68 -0.17 3.97
CA ALA A 32 0.41 -0.11 3.02
C ALA A 32 1.32 1.11 3.23
N TYR A 33 2.57 0.92 2.83
CA TYR A 33 3.52 1.97 2.54
C TYR A 33 3.48 2.30 1.04
N ALA A 34 3.44 3.58 0.68
CA ALA A 34 3.51 4.01 -0.71
C ALA A 34 4.58 5.09 -0.87
N SER A 35 5.48 4.93 -1.84
CA SER A 35 6.42 5.99 -2.25
C SER A 35 6.07 6.52 -3.64
N MET A 36 6.39 7.80 -3.84
CA MET A 36 6.00 8.55 -5.03
C MET A 36 7.15 9.44 -5.48
N LYS A 37 7.38 9.44 -6.80
CA LYS A 37 8.35 10.32 -7.48
C LYS A 37 7.75 10.80 -8.80
N GLY A 38 8.01 12.04 -9.15
CA GLY A 38 7.57 12.64 -10.42
C GLY A 38 6.91 14.00 -10.20
N ASP A 39 6.04 14.38 -11.14
CA ASP A 39 5.50 15.72 -11.29
C ASP A 39 3.96 15.73 -11.25
N LEU A 40 3.41 16.75 -10.61
CA LEU A 40 2.00 17.10 -10.63
C LEU A 40 1.80 18.48 -11.23
N ASP A 41 0.97 18.60 -12.26
CA ASP A 41 0.41 19.89 -12.64
C ASP A 41 -0.80 20.18 -11.74
N LEU A 42 -0.62 21.05 -10.75
CA LEU A 42 -1.65 21.39 -9.76
C LEU A 42 -2.81 22.19 -10.37
N VAL A 43 -2.56 22.93 -11.45
CA VAL A 43 -3.57 23.77 -12.11
C VAL A 43 -4.47 22.91 -12.98
N ARG A 44 -3.87 22.04 -13.80
CA ARG A 44 -4.58 21.15 -14.72
C ARG A 44 -4.97 19.82 -14.08
N ARG A 45 -4.51 19.55 -12.86
CA ARG A 45 -4.71 18.30 -12.11
C ARG A 45 -4.23 17.08 -12.90
N LEU A 46 -3.04 17.18 -13.48
CA LEU A 46 -2.39 16.10 -14.18
C LEU A 46 -1.29 15.51 -13.30
N TYR A 47 -1.11 14.19 -13.37
CA TYR A 47 -0.22 13.42 -12.52
C TYR A 47 0.67 12.58 -13.42
N ASP A 48 1.97 12.82 -13.36
CA ASP A 48 3.01 11.98 -13.97
C ASP A 48 3.91 11.48 -12.83
N LEU A 49 3.44 10.42 -12.18
CA LEU A 49 4.06 9.86 -10.99
C LEU A 49 4.41 8.40 -11.19
N ASP A 50 5.63 8.04 -10.81
CA ASP A 50 6.02 6.68 -10.49
C ASP A 50 5.61 6.40 -9.04
N LEU A 51 4.72 5.42 -8.87
CA LEU A 51 4.15 5.01 -7.60
C LEU A 51 4.62 3.60 -7.27
N ASN A 52 5.31 3.45 -6.14
CA ASN A 52 5.61 2.14 -5.59
C ASN A 52 4.75 1.89 -4.35
N ILE A 53 3.92 0.85 -4.39
CA ILE A 53 3.00 0.51 -3.31
C ILE A 53 3.40 -0.85 -2.74
N SER A 54 3.69 -0.85 -1.44
CA SER A 54 4.07 -2.04 -0.67
C SER A 54 3.04 -2.29 0.43
N PRO A 55 2.14 -3.26 0.26
CA PRO A 55 1.19 -3.64 1.29
C PRO A 55 1.89 -4.12 2.55
N HIS A 56 1.38 -3.76 3.72
CA HIS A 56 1.79 -4.37 4.97
C HIS A 56 1.30 -5.82 4.99
N ILE A 57 2.20 -6.77 4.75
CA ILE A 57 1.86 -8.18 4.85
C ILE A 57 1.73 -8.52 6.33
N THR A 58 0.52 -8.38 6.87
CA THR A 58 0.14 -9.06 8.09
C THR A 58 -0.13 -10.51 7.71
N ALA A 59 0.89 -11.36 7.80
CA ALA A 59 0.67 -12.81 7.75
C ALA A 59 -0.26 -13.16 8.91
N SER A 60 -1.55 -13.34 8.63
CA SER A 60 -2.38 -14.09 9.55
C SER A 60 -1.86 -15.53 9.48
N LEU A 61 -1.53 -16.09 10.63
CA LEU A 61 -1.11 -17.48 10.80
C LEU A 61 -1.94 -18.56 10.04
N PRO A 62 -3.21 -18.38 9.62
CA PRO A 62 -3.95 -19.43 8.91
C PRO A 62 -3.41 -19.82 7.53
N VAL A 63 -2.62 -18.97 6.86
CA VAL A 63 -2.20 -19.25 5.46
C VAL A 63 -1.05 -20.26 5.38
N VAL A 64 -0.20 -20.37 6.40
CA VAL A 64 0.95 -21.30 6.36
C VAL A 64 0.52 -22.76 6.55
N ALA A 65 -0.60 -23.01 7.23
CA ALA A 65 -1.12 -24.35 7.48
C ALA A 65 -1.51 -25.10 6.19
N THR A 66 -1.89 -24.38 5.12
CA THR A 66 -2.27 -25.01 3.85
C THR A 66 -1.07 -25.43 2.99
N ILE A 67 0.08 -24.75 3.14
CA ILE A 67 1.26 -25.01 2.31
C ILE A 67 2.15 -26.11 2.92
N ALA A 68 2.22 -26.22 4.25
CA ALA A 68 3.08 -27.20 4.92
C ALA A 68 2.50 -28.63 4.97
N GLY A 69 1.19 -28.81 4.81
CA GLY A 69 0.52 -30.09 5.10
C GLY A 69 -0.12 -30.82 3.91
N GLY A 70 0.13 -30.38 2.67
CA GLY A 70 -0.48 -30.98 1.49
C GLY A 70 -2.03 -30.89 1.48
N PRO A 71 -2.71 -31.53 0.49
CA PRO A 71 -4.15 -31.38 0.27
C PRO A 71 -5.05 -31.81 1.44
N ILE A 72 -4.55 -32.58 2.40
CA ILE A 72 -5.33 -33.09 3.54
C ILE A 72 -5.37 -32.06 4.69
N ALA A 73 -4.30 -31.31 4.93
CA ALA A 73 -4.28 -30.32 6.00
C ALA A 73 -5.19 -29.12 5.72
N GLY A 74 -5.40 -28.77 4.44
CA GLY A 74 -6.33 -27.71 4.04
C GLY A 74 -7.78 -27.97 4.43
N LEU A 75 -8.22 -29.24 4.49
CA LEU A 75 -9.57 -29.62 4.90
C LEU A 75 -9.78 -29.49 6.42
N ALA A 76 -8.77 -29.83 7.23
CA ALA A 76 -8.86 -29.75 8.69
C ALA A 76 -8.99 -28.28 9.17
N ALA A 77 -8.25 -27.36 8.54
CA ALA A 77 -8.34 -25.92 8.84
C ALA A 77 -9.72 -25.33 8.48
N TRP A 78 -10.33 -25.76 7.37
CA TRP A 78 -11.66 -25.32 6.97
C TRP A 78 -12.75 -25.73 7.98
N ILE A 79 -12.63 -26.93 8.56
CA ILE A 79 -13.59 -27.45 9.56
C ILE A 79 -13.42 -26.74 10.92
N ALA A 80 -12.18 -26.46 11.33
CA ALA A 80 -11.91 -25.73 12.57
C ALA A 80 -12.48 -24.30 12.58
N ASN A 81 -12.67 -23.69 11.40
CA ASN A 81 -13.23 -22.34 11.25
C ASN A 81 -14.77 -22.32 11.18
N LYS A 82 -15.45 -23.46 11.37
CA LYS A 82 -16.92 -23.56 11.32
C LYS A 82 -17.55 -23.95 12.66
N ILE A 83 -16.98 -23.47 13.77
CA ILE A 83 -17.59 -23.47 15.11
C ILE A 83 -17.51 -22.07 15.69
#